data_AF-A0ABD5IY59-F1
#
_entry.id   AF-A0ABD5IY59-F1
#
_cell.length_a   1.000
_cell.length_b   1.000
_cell.length_c   1.000
_cell.angle_alpha   90.00
_cell.angle_beta   90.00
_cell.angle_gamma   90.00
#
_symmetry.space_group_name_H-M   'P 1'
#
loop_
_entity.id
_entity.type
_entity.pdbx_description
1 polymer ?
#
loop_
_entity_poly.entity_id
_entity_poly.type
_entity_poly.pdbx_seq_one_letter_code
_entity_poly.pdbx_strand_id
1 'polypeptide(L)'
;MDIILSKDAIVEKYLRMALKNPGVPFKYNHVTFINIKRLYDFIVDNVNATTVDFEEYLNEVIQSEGCYELCSWQTRSRRPECIYFERKDDVDEESGDVIRIEITF
;
A
#
# COMPACT_ATOMS: atom_id res chain seq x y z
N MET A 1 -14.83 2.36 11.82
CA MET A 1 -14.39 1.97 10.48
C MET A 1 -14.00 0.51 10.54
N ASP A 2 -14.50 -0.27 9.60
CA ASP A 2 -14.16 -1.66 9.40
C ASP A 2 -13.17 -1.77 8.24
N ILE A 3 -12.08 -2.52 8.43
CA ILE A 3 -11.04 -2.68 7.40
C ILE A 3 -10.89 -4.15 7.07
N ILE A 4 -11.19 -4.47 5.81
CA ILE A 4 -10.91 -5.77 5.21
C ILE A 4 -9.51 -5.68 4.61
N LEU A 5 -8.59 -6.52 5.08
CA LEU A 5 -7.20 -6.46 4.65
C LEU A 5 -6.97 -7.07 3.27
N SER A 6 -7.65 -8.19 3.00
CA SER A 6 -7.70 -8.87 1.71
C SER A 6 -8.85 -9.88 1.74
N LYS A 7 -9.38 -10.23 0.57
CA LYS A 7 -10.32 -11.36 0.41
C LYS A 7 -9.59 -12.69 0.24
N ASP A 8 -8.29 -12.66 -0.06
CA ASP A 8 -7.42 -13.84 -0.11
C ASP A 8 -6.85 -14.12 1.29
N ALA A 9 -7.14 -15.30 1.83
CA ALA A 9 -6.75 -15.67 3.19
C ALA A 9 -5.22 -15.75 3.40
N ILE A 10 -4.46 -16.05 2.35
CA ILE A 10 -2.99 -16.10 2.40
C ILE A 10 -2.44 -14.68 2.43
N VAL A 11 -2.90 -13.82 1.52
CA VAL A 11 -2.54 -12.40 1.49
C VAL A 11 -2.88 -11.74 2.82
N GLU A 12 -4.11 -11.95 3.32
CA GLU A 12 -4.57 -11.44 4.61
C GLU A 12 -3.63 -11.87 5.75
N LYS A 13 -3.27 -13.16 5.82
CA LYS A 13 -2.39 -13.69 6.86
C LYS A 13 -1.02 -12.99 6.86
N TYR A 14 -0.39 -12.87 5.69
CA TYR A 14 0.94 -12.24 5.58
C TYR A 14 0.89 -10.74 5.81
N LEU A 15 -0.16 -10.07 5.34
CA LEU A 15 -0.36 -8.66 5.59
C LEU A 15 -0.56 -8.39 7.10
N ARG A 16 -1.36 -9.20 7.79
CA ARG A 16 -1.49 -9.13 9.26
C ARG A 16 -0.15 -9.32 9.98
N MET A 17 0.71 -10.21 9.49
CA MET A 17 2.04 -10.42 10.06
C MET A 17 2.94 -9.19 9.88
N ALA A 18 2.93 -8.56 8.70
CA ALA A 18 3.71 -7.36 8.41
C ALA A 18 3.19 -6.14 9.20
N LEU A 19 1.87 -5.99 9.38
CA LEU A 19 1.30 -4.92 10.21
C LEU A 19 1.68 -5.04 11.69
N LYS A 20 1.83 -6.27 12.20
CA LYS A 20 2.32 -6.53 13.57
C LYS A 20 3.83 -6.34 13.73
N ASN A 21 4.58 -6.44 12.64
CA ASN A 21 6.04 -6.38 12.64
C ASN A 21 6.51 -5.47 11.50
N PRO A 22 6.55 -4.13 11.68
CA PRO A 22 6.83 -3.18 10.60
C PRO A 22 8.18 -3.39 9.89
N GLY A 23 9.14 -4.04 10.54
CA GLY A 23 10.42 -4.41 9.94
C GLY A 23 10.38 -5.62 9.02
N VAL A 24 9.26 -6.34 8.92
CA VAL A 24 9.07 -7.49 8.03
C VAL A 24 8.47 -6.98 6.70
N PRO A 25 9.18 -7.12 5.57
CA PRO A 25 8.63 -6.75 4.27
C PRO A 25 7.40 -7.59 3.91
N PHE A 26 6.40 -6.95 3.32
CA PHE A 26 5.21 -7.61 2.80
C PHE A 26 5.37 -7.82 1.29
N LYS A 27 5.26 -9.07 0.84
CA LYS A 27 5.34 -9.41 -0.59
C LYS A 27 3.94 -9.61 -1.15
N TYR A 28 3.67 -8.99 -2.29
CA TYR A 28 2.40 -9.06 -2.98
C TYR A 28 2.67 -9.04 -4.49
N ASN A 29 2.41 -10.16 -5.16
CA ASN A 29 2.82 -10.40 -6.55
C ASN A 29 4.33 -10.14 -6.75
N HIS A 30 4.70 -9.31 -7.74
CA HIS A 30 6.08 -8.90 -8.02
C HIS A 30 6.52 -7.66 -7.20
N VAL A 31 5.70 -7.24 -6.22
CA VAL A 31 5.94 -6.04 -5.41
C VAL A 31 6.34 -6.43 -3.99
N THR A 32 7.35 -5.73 -3.46
CA THR A 32 7.76 -5.81 -2.06
C THR A 32 7.52 -4.47 -1.39
N PHE A 33 6.66 -4.45 -0.37
CA PHE A 33 6.41 -3.29 0.47
C PHE A 33 7.23 -3.36 1.75
N ILE A 34 8.03 -2.32 2.00
CA ILE A 34 8.76 -2.13 3.25
C ILE A 34 7.96 -1.15 4.11
N ASN A 35 7.75 -1.53 5.38
CA ASN A 35 7.03 -0.72 6.36
C ASN A 35 5.57 -0.41 5.98
N ILE A 36 4.84 -1.43 5.49
CA ILE A 36 3.43 -1.30 5.05
C ILE A 36 2.49 -0.77 6.13
N LYS A 37 2.88 -0.86 7.41
CA LYS A 37 2.14 -0.27 8.52
C LYS A 37 1.93 1.23 8.35
N ARG A 38 2.89 1.97 7.76
CA ARG A 38 2.71 3.41 7.53
C ARG A 38 1.56 3.71 6.56
N LEU A 39 1.43 2.94 5.48
CA LEU A 39 0.28 3.06 4.59
C LEU A 39 -1.02 2.72 5.33
N TYR A 40 -1.04 1.63 6.09
CA TYR A 40 -2.21 1.23 6.87
C TYR A 40 -2.66 2.32 7.85
N ASP A 41 -1.73 2.87 8.63
CA ASP A 41 -2.03 3.96 9.57
C ASP A 41 -2.54 5.21 8.84
N PHE A 42 -1.91 5.57 7.71
CA PHE A 42 -2.36 6.69 6.87
C PHE A 42 -3.80 6.52 6.37
N ILE A 43 -4.16 5.34 5.88
CA ILE A 43 -5.54 5.04 5.48
C ILE A 43 -6.48 5.10 6.68
N VAL A 44 -6.07 4.52 7.82
CA VAL A 44 -6.86 4.52 9.05
C VAL A 44 -7.15 5.92 9.57
N ASP A 45 -6.18 6.83 9.47
CA ASP A 45 -6.29 8.17 10.03
C ASP A 45 -7.08 9.11 9.13
N ASN A 46 -6.97 8.94 7.80
CA ASN A 46 -7.46 9.93 6.85
C ASN A 46 -8.77 9.55 6.15
N VAL A 47 -9.04 8.27 5.88
CA VAL A 47 -10.18 7.86 5.05
C VAL A 47 -11.52 8.07 5.76
N ASN A 48 -12.47 8.68 5.04
CA ASN A 48 -13.84 8.94 5.45
C ASN A 48 -14.81 7.89 4.89
N ALA A 49 -14.52 6.61 5.15
CA ALA A 49 -15.37 5.49 4.79
C ALA A 49 -15.69 4.65 6.04
N THR A 50 -16.89 4.06 6.07
CA THR A 50 -17.28 3.14 7.15
C THR A 50 -16.64 1.78 6.98
N THR A 51 -16.42 1.35 5.73
CA THR A 51 -15.79 0.09 5.34
C THR A 51 -14.71 0.39 4.30
N VAL A 52 -13.54 -0.22 4.46
CA VAL A 52 -12.35 -0.02 3.62
C VAL A 52 -11.85 -1.39 3.17
N ASP A 53 -11.67 -1.58 1.87
CA ASP A 53 -10.92 -2.71 1.30
C ASP A 53 -9.47 -2.25 1.12
N PHE A 54 -8.57 -2.68 2.02
CA PHE A 54 -7.19 -2.19 2.04
C PHE A 54 -6.40 -2.62 0.81
N GLU A 55 -6.79 -3.72 0.17
CA GLU A 55 -6.12 -4.24 -1.01
C GLU A 55 -6.29 -3.32 -2.24
N GLU A 56 -7.41 -2.58 -2.31
CA GLU A 56 -7.62 -1.55 -3.34
C GLU A 56 -6.53 -0.47 -3.27
N TYR A 57 -6.21 -0.01 -2.05
CA TYR A 57 -5.16 0.98 -1.81
C TYR A 57 -3.76 0.45 -2.15
N LEU A 58 -3.48 -0.84 -1.88
CA LEU A 58 -2.22 -1.45 -2.31
C LEU A 58 -2.06 -1.38 -3.82
N ASN A 59 -3.12 -1.74 -4.57
CA ASN A 59 -3.10 -1.70 -6.03
C ASN A 59 -2.93 -0.27 -6.55
N GLU A 60 -3.59 0.72 -5.94
CA GLU A 60 -3.43 2.13 -6.31
C GLU A 60 -2.00 2.67 -6.03
N VAL A 61 -1.40 2.33 -4.89
CA VAL A 61 -0.01 2.69 -4.58
C VAL A 61 0.96 2.07 -5.60
N ILE A 62 0.74 0.81 -6.01
CA ILE A 62 1.58 0.15 -7.03
C ILE A 62 1.55 0.90 -8.37
N GLN A 63 0.46 1.60 -8.69
CA GLN A 63 0.35 2.42 -9.90
C GLN A 63 0.86 3.86 -9.70
N SER A 64 1.21 4.23 -8.48
CA SER A 64 1.62 5.58 -8.12
C SER A 64 3.14 5.76 -8.17
N GLU A 65 3.59 6.99 -8.43
CA GLU A 65 5.00 7.37 -8.45
C GLU A 65 5.32 8.30 -7.28
N GLY A 66 6.06 7.81 -6.29
CA GLY A 66 6.62 8.62 -5.19
C GLY A 66 5.62 9.14 -4.14
N CYS A 67 4.33 9.23 -4.45
CA CYS A 67 3.27 9.55 -3.49
C CYS A 67 1.94 8.91 -3.87
N TYR A 68 1.17 8.53 -2.86
CA TYR A 68 -0.23 8.15 -3.01
C TYR A 68 -1.12 9.23 -2.38
N GLU A 69 -2.03 9.80 -3.17
CA GLU A 69 -2.93 10.87 -2.75
C GLU A 69 -4.36 10.34 -2.55
N LEU A 70 -4.92 10.63 -1.38
CA LEU A 70 -6.36 10.57 -1.14
C LEU A 70 -6.99 11.91 -1.55
N CYS A 71 -8.00 11.86 -2.42
CA CYS A 71 -8.74 13.05 -2.82
C CYS A 71 -9.54 13.64 -1.65
N SER A 72 -9.83 14.94 -1.70
CA SER A 72 -10.57 15.66 -0.64
C SER A 72 -11.94 15.07 -0.27
N TRP A 73 -12.62 14.42 -1.21
CA TRP A 73 -13.92 13.78 -0.95
C TRP A 73 -13.79 12.40 -0.28
N GLN A 74 -12.60 11.80 -0.30
CA GLN A 74 -12.28 10.53 0.36
C GLN A 74 -11.81 10.73 1.80
N THR A 75 -11.43 11.95 2.20
CA THR A 75 -10.78 12.22 3.50
C THR A 75 -11.72 12.85 4.53
N ARG A 76 -11.42 12.61 5.82
CA ARG A 76 -12.16 13.21 6.95
C ARG A 76 -11.90 14.71 7.07
N SER A 77 -10.69 15.15 6.73
CA SER A 77 -10.29 16.56 6.74
C SER A 77 -10.99 17.38 5.64
N ARG A 78 -11.61 16.70 4.66
CA ARG A 78 -12.18 17.31 3.44
C ARG A 78 -11.12 18.05 2.62
N ARG A 79 -9.86 17.62 2.73
CA ARG A 79 -8.71 18.13 1.99
C ARG A 79 -7.91 16.95 1.42
N PRO A 80 -7.20 17.12 0.29
CA PRO A 80 -6.33 16.06 -0.19
C PRO A 80 -5.24 15.76 0.85
N GLU A 81 -4.92 14.48 1.03
CA GLU A 81 -3.87 14.00 1.92
C GLU A 81 -2.93 13.09 1.11
N CYS A 82 -1.61 13.18 1.28
CA CYS A 82 -0.65 12.38 0.51
C CYS A 82 0.31 11.65 1.44
N ILE A 83 0.61 10.39 1.12
CA ILE A 83 1.69 9.61 1.74
C ILE A 83 2.81 9.38 0.71
N TYR A 84 3.98 9.90 1.02
CA TYR A 84 5.18 9.75 0.19
C TYR A 84 5.86 8.42 0.45
N PHE A 85 6.47 7.86 -0.59
CA PHE A 85 7.25 6.63 -0.52
C PHE A 85 8.38 6.64 -1.55
N GLU A 86 9.43 5.86 -1.28
CA GLU A 86 10.47 5.58 -2.27
C GLU A 86 10.07 4.37 -3.10
N ARG A 87 10.28 4.45 -4.42
CA ARG A 87 10.04 3.36 -5.36
C ARG A 87 11.33 3.00 -6.09
N LYS A 88 11.63 1.71 -6.16
CA LYS A 88 12.72 1.16 -6.96
C LYS A 88 12.17 0.04 -7.84
N ASP A 89 12.42 0.15 -9.13
CA ASP A 89 11.99 -0.83 -10.11
C ASP A 89 13.23 -1.55 -10.63
N ASP A 90 13.28 -2.87 -10.41
CA ASP A 90 14.29 -3.72 -11.01
C ASP A 90 13.78 -4.15 -12.39
N VAL A 91 14.54 -3.81 -13.42
CA VAL A 91 14.22 -4.08 -14.81
C VAL A 91 15.20 -5.12 -15.35
N ASP A 92 14.67 -6.10 -16.07
CA ASP A 92 15.50 -7.05 -16.80
C ASP A 92 16.17 -6.33 -17.98
N GLU A 93 17.51 -6.32 -18.01
CA GLU A 93 18.29 -5.54 -18.98
C GLU A 93 18.15 -6.04 -20.43
N GLU A 94 17.74 -7.30 -20.65
CA GLU A 94 17.60 -7.88 -21.99
C GLU A 94 16.23 -7.61 -22.60
N SER A 95 15.17 -7.74 -21.80
CA SER A 95 13.77 -7.59 -22.24
C SER A 95 13.20 -6.18 -22.02
N GLY A 96 13.75 -5.43 -21.05
CA GLY A 96 13.18 -4.17 -20.58
C GLY A 96 11.96 -4.35 -19.67
N ASP A 97 11.64 -5.58 -19.26
CA ASP A 97 10.48 -5.88 -18.41
C ASP A 97 10.79 -5.59 -16.93
N VAL A 98 9.84 -4.99 -16.22
CA VAL A 98 9.92 -4.81 -14.76
C VAL A 98 9.72 -6.17 -14.09
N ILE A 99 10.76 -6.68 -13.44
CA ILE A 99 10.75 -7.99 -12.78
C ILE A 99 10.42 -7.89 -11.29
N ARG A 100 10.71 -6.75 -10.66
CA ARG A 100 10.41 -6.51 -9.24
C ARG A 100 10.22 -5.02 -8.99
N ILE A 101 9.25 -4.71 -8.13
CA ILE A 101 9.05 -3.36 -7.59
C ILE A 101 9.28 -3.41 -6.08
N GLU A 102 10.03 -2.44 -5.54
CA GLU A 102 10.20 -2.23 -4.12
C GLU A 102 9.65 -0.85 -3.73
N ILE A 103 8.71 -0.82 -2.79
CA ILE A 103 8.07 0.40 -2.27
C ILE A 103 8.40 0.51 -0.78
N THR A 104 9.00 1.64 -0.37
CA THR A 104 9.39 1.90 1.02
C THR A 104 8.66 3.12 1.56
N PHE A 105 7.83 2.90 2.59
CA PHE A 105 7.08 3.95 3.28
C PHE A 105 7.80 4.50 4.52
#